data_AF-A0A7C9AL96-F1
#
_entry.id   AF-A0A7C9AL96-F1
#
_cell.length_a   1.000
_cell.length_b   1.000
_cell.length_c   1.000
_cell.angle_alpha   90.00
_cell.angle_beta   90.00
_cell.angle_gamma   90.00
#
_symmetry.space_group_name_H-M   'P 1'
#
loop_
_entity.id
_entity.type
_entity.pdbx_description
1 polymer ?
#
loop_
_entity_poly.entity_id
_entity_poly.type
_entity_poly.pdbx_seq_one_letter_code
_entity_poly.pdbx_strand_id
1 'polypeptide(L)'
;MANIVVVFDFDKTIIDCDSDNWVLDELGFTDLFNQILPTMPWNSTMDRMMKEMHEKGVTINNIVEVLKRTPMHSRIIPAINSAYDAGYFVFSLVLYLYSNLLSTVTAFNGVFSRR
;
A
#
# COMPACT_ATOMS: atom_id res chain seq x y z
N MET A 1 15.69 -11.64 25.64
CA MET A 1 15.05 -11.33 24.35
C MET A 1 15.90 -10.31 23.63
N ALA A 2 16.21 -10.53 22.36
CA ALA A 2 16.71 -9.45 21.52
C ALA A 2 15.50 -8.56 21.16
N ASN A 3 15.59 -7.26 21.41
CA ASN A 3 14.59 -6.28 20.99
C ASN A 3 14.72 -6.05 19.46
N ILE A 4 14.46 -7.11 18.69
CA ILE A 4 14.54 -7.07 17.23
C ILE A 4 13.22 -6.50 16.72
N VAL A 5 13.35 -5.43 15.94
CA VAL A 5 12.25 -4.84 15.18
C VAL A 5 12.42 -5.25 13.72
N VAL A 6 11.38 -5.87 13.16
CA VAL A 6 11.32 -6.20 11.74
C VAL A 6 10.42 -5.16 11.08
N VAL A 7 10.99 -4.43 10.12
CA VAL A 7 10.27 -3.42 9.33
C VAL A 7 10.09 -3.94 7.91
N PHE A 8 8.83 -4.02 7.47
CA PHE A 8 8.50 -4.32 6.08
C PHE A 8 8.16 -3.01 5.36
N ASP A 9 8.90 -2.75 4.29
CA ASP A 9 8.52 -1.76 3.28
C ASP A 9 7.24 -2.20 2.55
N PHE A 10 6.60 -1.29 1.81
CA PHE A 10 5.34 -1.55 1.14
C PHE A 10 5.51 -2.00 -0.30
N ASP A 11 5.87 -1.04 -1.15
CA ASP A 11 5.98 -1.22 -2.59
C ASP A 11 7.08 -2.23 -2.88
N LYS A 12 6.77 -3.20 -3.74
CA LYS A 12 7.70 -4.26 -4.12
C LYS A 12 8.27 -5.06 -2.93
N THR A 13 7.61 -5.01 -1.77
CA THR A 13 7.94 -5.79 -0.57
C THR A 13 6.70 -6.50 -0.06
N ILE A 14 5.74 -5.80 0.55
CA ILE A 14 4.47 -6.38 0.98
C ILE A 14 3.61 -6.67 -0.25
N ILE A 15 3.43 -5.66 -1.10
CA ILE A 15 2.77 -5.81 -2.39
C ILE A 15 3.80 -6.09 -3.48
N ASP A 16 3.40 -6.86 -4.48
CA ASP A 16 4.26 -7.30 -5.58
C ASP A 16 4.28 -6.30 -6.75
N CYS A 17 3.91 -5.04 -6.47
CA CYS A 17 3.86 -3.97 -7.44
C CYS A 17 4.25 -2.63 -6.81
N ASP A 18 4.27 -1.60 -7.65
CA ASP A 18 4.44 -0.21 -7.27
C ASP A 18 3.04 0.43 -7.17
N SER A 19 2.64 0.86 -5.97
CA SER A 19 1.27 1.28 -5.69
C SER A 19 0.88 2.57 -6.41
N ASP A 20 1.81 3.50 -6.61
CA ASP A 20 1.59 4.72 -7.38
C ASP A 20 1.20 4.38 -8.82
N ASN A 21 2.01 3.55 -9.49
CA ASN A 21 1.72 3.09 -10.85
C ASN A 21 0.42 2.28 -10.91
N TRP A 22 0.21 1.38 -9.95
CA TRP A 22 -1.01 0.56 -9.87
C TRP A 22 -2.28 1.42 -9.81
N VAL A 23 -2.28 2.47 -8.99
CA VAL A 23 -3.41 3.39 -8.86
C VAL A 23 -3.67 4.14 -10.17
N LEU A 24 -2.63 4.65 -10.81
CA LEU A 24 -2.76 5.36 -12.08
C LEU A 24 -3.27 4.45 -13.20
N ASP A 25 -2.77 3.22 -13.27
CA ASP A 25 -3.17 2.24 -14.28
C ASP A 25 -4.63 1.81 -14.11
N GLU A 26 -5.01 1.39 -12.89
CA GLU A 26 -6.36 0.91 -12.60
C GLU A 26 -7.44 2.00 -12.69
N LEU A 27 -7.06 3.27 -12.55
CA LEU A 27 -7.97 4.41 -12.72
C LEU A 27 -7.95 4.97 -14.16
N GLY A 28 -7.14 4.44 -15.06
CA GLY A 28 -7.09 4.84 -16.46
C GLY A 28 -6.34 6.16 -16.72
N PHE A 29 -5.32 6.47 -15.91
CA PHE A 29 -4.52 7.69 -15.98
C PHE A 29 -3.13 7.49 -16.60
N THR A 30 -2.76 6.27 -17.00
CA THR A 30 -1.44 5.92 -17.57
C THR A 30 -1.02 6.83 -18.72
N ASP A 31 -1.92 7.11 -19.67
CA ASP A 31 -1.59 7.93 -20.83
C ASP A 31 -1.29 9.38 -20.45
N LEU A 32 -2.10 9.95 -19.54
CA LEU A 32 -1.89 11.31 -19.03
C LEU A 32 -0.58 11.38 -18.24
N PHE A 33 -0.33 10.38 -17.40
CA PHE A 33 0.90 10.29 -16.64
C PHE A 33 2.13 10.25 -17.56
N ASN A 34 2.13 9.40 -18.59
CA ASN A 34 3.22 9.28 -19.55
C ASN A 34 3.48 10.56 -20.35
N GLN A 35 2.44 11.39 -20.57
CA GLN A 35 2.59 12.70 -21.21
C GLN A 35 3.23 13.74 -20.26
N ILE A 36 2.93 13.66 -18.97
CA ILE A 36 3.38 14.65 -17.98
C ILE A 36 4.78 14.32 -17.45
N LEU A 37 5.09 13.03 -17.24
CA LEU A 37 6.33 12.55 -16.63
C LEU A 37 7.62 13.15 -17.24
N PRO A 38 7.74 13.37 -18.56
CA PRO A 38 8.94 13.97 -19.16
C PRO A 38 9.09 15.48 -18.88
N THR A 39 8.04 16.14 -18.39
CA THR A 39 7.99 17.61 -18.28
C THR A 39 8.38 18.14 -16.91
N MET A 40 8.43 17.28 -15.87
CA MET A 40 8.72 17.69 -14.50
C MET A 40 9.27 16.53 -13.66
N PRO A 41 9.92 16.80 -12.51
CA PRO A 41 10.37 15.74 -11.60
C PRO A 41 9.22 14.87 -11.10
N TRP A 42 9.53 13.63 -10.69
CA TRP A 42 8.55 12.64 -10.21
C TRP A 42 7.56 13.21 -9.19
N ASN A 43 8.04 13.82 -8.11
CA ASN A 43 7.16 14.34 -7.05
C ASN A 43 6.19 15.41 -7.56
N SER A 44 6.66 16.29 -8.46
CA SER A 44 5.81 17.30 -9.10
C SER A 44 4.81 16.65 -10.05
N THR A 45 5.20 15.57 -10.73
CA THR A 45 4.29 14.77 -11.57
C THR A 45 3.18 14.16 -10.71
N MET A 46 3.52 13.51 -9.60
CA MET A 46 2.54 12.90 -8.71
C MET A 46 1.60 13.93 -8.08
N ASP A 47 2.12 15.08 -7.62
CA ASP A 47 1.30 16.18 -7.11
C ASP A 47 0.29 16.67 -8.17
N ARG A 48 0.74 16.85 -9.41
CA ARG A 48 -0.13 17.19 -10.52
C ARG A 48 -1.16 16.09 -10.81
N MET A 49 -0.76 14.81 -10.81
CA MET A 49 -1.69 13.70 -11.04
C MET A 49 -2.78 13.64 -9.99
N MET A 50 -2.47 13.89 -8.71
CA MET A 50 -3.47 13.95 -7.65
C MET A 50 -4.53 15.03 -7.94
N LYS A 51 -4.10 16.19 -8.43
CA LYS A 51 -5.02 17.26 -8.83
C LYS A 51 -5.87 16.88 -10.05
N GLU A 52 -5.26 16.35 -11.10
CA GLU A 52 -5.97 15.93 -12.33
C GLU A 52 -6.99 14.81 -12.05
N MET A 53 -6.63 13.85 -11.20
CA MET A 53 -7.54 12.79 -10.73
C MET A 53 -8.72 13.39 -9.97
N HIS A 54 -8.46 14.31 -9.04
CA HIS A 54 -9.52 14.98 -8.29
C HIS A 54 -10.47 15.77 -9.18
N GLU A 55 -9.95 16.53 -10.15
CA GLU A 55 -10.74 17.32 -11.12
C GLU A 55 -11.61 16.43 -12.02
N LYS A 56 -11.18 15.20 -12.29
CA LYS A 56 -11.96 14.17 -13.02
C LYS A 56 -12.91 13.37 -12.12
N GLY A 57 -13.03 13.73 -10.84
CA GLY A 57 -13.98 13.13 -9.90
C GLY A 57 -13.49 11.87 -9.20
N VAL A 58 -12.21 11.53 -9.29
CA VAL A 58 -11.63 10.43 -8.49
C VAL A 58 -11.67 10.82 -7.03
N THR A 59 -12.26 9.94 -6.21
CA THR A 59 -12.32 10.11 -4.76
C THR A 59 -11.26 9.25 -4.06
N ILE A 60 -10.96 9.58 -2.80
CA ILE A 60 -10.10 8.75 -1.94
C ILE A 60 -10.64 7.32 -1.86
N ASN A 61 -11.97 7.14 -1.82
CA ASN A 61 -12.57 5.80 -1.79
C ASN A 61 -12.26 5.01 -3.07
N ASN A 62 -12.22 5.65 -4.24
CA ASN A 62 -11.82 4.96 -5.47
C ASN A 62 -10.37 4.46 -5.38
N ILE A 63 -9.45 5.29 -4.87
CA ILE A 63 -8.05 4.93 -4.66
C ILE A 63 -7.95 3.76 -3.65
N VAL A 64 -8.70 3.82 -2.55
CA VAL A 64 -8.74 2.73 -1.56
C VAL A 64 -9.22 1.42 -2.20
N GLU A 65 -10.31 1.43 -2.98
CA GLU A 65 -10.83 0.23 -3.66
C GLU A 65 -9.85 -0.35 -4.70
N VAL A 66 -9.05 0.50 -5.35
CA VAL A 66 -7.96 0.06 -6.23
C VAL A 66 -6.82 -0.58 -5.45
N LEU A 67 -6.41 0.03 -4.33
CA LEU A 67 -5.34 -0.49 -3.48
C LEU A 67 -5.71 -1.84 -2.83
N LYS A 68 -6.99 -2.10 -2.53
CA LYS A 68 -7.43 -3.43 -2.04
C LYS A 68 -7.15 -4.56 -3.02
N ARG A 69 -7.04 -4.24 -4.31
CA ARG A 69 -6.83 -5.20 -5.40
C ARG A 69 -5.36 -5.37 -5.78
N THR A 70 -4.44 -4.70 -5.06
CA THR A 70 -3.00 -4.85 -5.30
C THR A 70 -2.57 -6.31 -5.11
N PRO A 71 -1.70 -6.83 -5.99
CA PRO A 71 -1.14 -8.16 -5.82
C PRO A 71 -0.25 -8.19 -4.58
N MET A 72 -0.45 -9.18 -3.72
CA MET A 72 0.39 -9.42 -2.54
C MET A 72 1.20 -10.71 -2.75
N HIS A 73 2.50 -10.67 -2.50
CA HIS A 73 3.33 -11.85 -2.66
C HIS A 73 2.96 -12.91 -1.61
N SER A 74 2.70 -14.15 -2.05
CA SER A 74 2.16 -15.24 -1.22
C SER A 74 2.97 -15.56 0.05
N ARG A 75 4.26 -15.22 0.07
CA ARG A 75 5.17 -15.46 1.21
C ARG A 75 5.18 -14.36 2.27
N ILE A 76 4.53 -13.23 2.05
CA ILE A 76 4.55 -12.11 3.00
C ILE A 76 3.83 -12.46 4.30
N ILE A 77 2.64 -13.07 4.22
CA ILE A 77 1.92 -13.53 5.41
C ILE A 77 2.73 -14.58 6.20
N PRO A 78 3.29 -15.64 5.59
CA PRO A 78 4.20 -16.55 6.27
C PRO A 78 5.42 -15.85 6.93
N ALA A 79 6.02 -14.87 6.26
CA ALA A 79 7.18 -14.15 6.79
C ALA A 79 6.84 -13.31 8.03
N ILE A 80 5.71 -12.59 7.99
CA ILE A 80 5.19 -11.83 9.13
C ILE A 80 4.90 -12.76 10.31
N ASN A 81 4.21 -13.87 10.06
CA ASN A 81 3.89 -14.86 11.09
C ASN A 81 5.18 -15.44 11.71
N SER A 82 6.18 -15.77 10.89
CA SER A 82 7.45 -16.31 11.38
C SER A 82 8.21 -15.31 12.27
N ALA A 83 8.18 -14.03 11.94
CA ALA A 83 8.79 -12.98 12.75
C ALA A 83 8.04 -12.80 14.09
N TYR A 84 6.71 -12.86 14.05
CA TYR A 84 5.87 -12.79 15.24
C TYR A 84 6.09 -13.99 16.17
N ASP A 85 6.10 -15.20 15.64
CA ASP A 85 6.33 -16.45 16.39
C ASP A 85 7.73 -16.51 17.01
N ALA A 86 8.71 -15.84 16.39
CA ALA A 86 10.05 -15.66 16.94
C ALA A 86 10.14 -14.60 18.06
N GLY A 87 9.03 -13.92 18.39
CA GLY A 87 8.96 -12.91 19.44
C GLY A 87 9.50 -11.54 19.02
N TYR A 88 9.56 -11.24 17.72
CA TYR A 88 10.00 -9.93 17.22
C TYR A 88 8.86 -8.93 17.14
N PHE A 89 9.19 -7.65 17.32
CA PHE A 89 8.22 -6.58 17.08
C PHE A 89 8.13 -6.33 15.58
N VAL A 90 6.95 -6.56 14.99
CA VAL A 90 6.74 -6.37 13.56
C VAL A 90 6.07 -5.02 13.34
N PHE A 91 6.74 -4.15 12.59
CA PHE A 91 6.18 -2.87 12.15
C PHE A 91 6.06 -2.88 10.62
N SER A 92 4.85 -2.74 10.11
CA SER A 92 4.65 -2.47 8.69
C SER A 92 4.45 -0.97 8.53
N LEU A 93 5.22 -0.32 7.66
CA LEU A 93 5.23 1.15 7.50
C LEU A 93 3.93 1.71 6.87
N VAL A 94 2.90 0.88 6.69
CA VAL A 94 1.72 1.14 5.85
C VAL A 94 0.44 1.18 6.67
N LEU A 95 0.54 1.00 7.98
CA LEU A 95 -0.62 0.83 8.85
C LEU A 95 -1.53 2.07 8.95
N TYR A 96 -1.06 3.25 8.52
CA TYR A 96 -1.88 4.46 8.61
C TYR A 96 -2.89 4.62 7.46
N LEU A 97 -2.52 4.28 6.23
CA LEU A 97 -3.44 4.27 5.07
C LEU A 97 -4.33 3.02 5.04
N TYR A 98 -3.84 1.93 5.63
CA TYR A 98 -4.52 0.62 5.68
C TYR A 98 -5.32 0.37 6.96
N SER A 99 -5.47 1.33 7.88
CA SER A 99 -6.35 1.15 9.05
C SER A 99 -7.81 0.76 8.67
N ASN A 100 -8.23 1.07 7.44
CA ASN A 100 -9.48 0.58 6.85
C ASN A 100 -9.37 -0.79 6.15
N LEU A 101 -8.19 -1.21 5.69
CA LEU A 101 -7.95 -2.57 5.17
C LEU A 101 -7.57 -3.58 6.25
N LEU A 102 -7.12 -3.12 7.43
CA LEU A 102 -6.90 -3.99 8.58
C LEU A 102 -8.20 -4.67 9.01
N SER A 103 -9.38 -4.13 8.70
CA SER A 103 -10.62 -4.89 8.86
C SER A 103 -10.57 -6.23 8.13
N THR A 104 -9.81 -6.37 7.04
CA THR A 104 -9.65 -7.62 6.27
C THR A 104 -8.59 -8.56 6.85
N VAL A 105 -7.51 -8.03 7.43
CA VAL A 105 -6.45 -8.85 8.09
C VAL A 105 -6.82 -9.21 9.54
N THR A 106 -7.52 -8.31 10.24
CA THR A 106 -8.06 -8.53 11.60
C THR A 106 -9.36 -9.32 11.58
N ALA A 107 -10.15 -9.30 10.50
CA ALA A 107 -11.26 -10.24 10.33
C ALA A 107 -10.79 -11.65 9.97
N PHE A 108 -9.59 -11.81 9.41
CA PHE A 108 -9.07 -13.13 9.07
C PHE A 108 -8.49 -13.90 10.25
N ASN A 109 -8.11 -13.23 11.34
CA ASN A 109 -7.74 -13.89 12.59
C ASN A 109 -7.93 -12.90 13.75
N GLY A 110 -8.75 -13.26 14.74
CA GLY A 110 -8.98 -12.51 15.98
C GLY A 110 -7.73 -12.39 16.86
N VAL A 111 -6.70 -11.68 16.37
CA VAL A 111 -5.36 -11.58 16.98
C VAL A 111 -5.04 -10.16 17.45
N PHE A 112 -5.87 -9.17 17.12
CA PHE A 112 -5.82 -7.85 17.76
C PHE A 112 -7.16 -7.49 18.43
N SER A 113 -7.52 -8.27 19.44
CA SER A 113 -8.38 -7.82 20.53
C SER A 113 -7.71 -8.22 21.85
N ARG A 114 -7.57 -7.24 22.74
CA ARG A 114 -6.79 -7.22 24.01
C ARG A 114 -5.37 -6.69 23.87
N ARG A 115 -5.22 -5.37 23.89
CA ARG A 115 -4.99 -4.59 25.12
C ARG A 115 -5.15 -3.11 24.84
#